data_AF-G9ZDK0-F1
#
_entry.id   AF-G9ZDK0-F1
#
_cell.length_a   1.000
_cell.length_b   1.000
_cell.length_c   1.000
_cell.angle_alpha   90.00
_cell.angle_beta   90.00
_cell.angle_gamma   90.00
#
_symmetry.space_group_name_H-M   'P 1'
#
loop_
_entity.id
_entity.type
_entity.pdbx_description
1 polymer ?
#
loop_
_entity_poly.entity_id
_entity_poly.type
_entity_poly.pdbx_seq_one_letter_code
_entity_poly.pdbx_strand_id
1 'polypeptide(L)'
;MLIDHYGGTTFPVALGKTVTGKATRAILAEIIGEDAADRLCHAYGAQGKLWVPKCEGLTLELRNRRIRATFDRHTIGGGMTAADSVREIARRYHLTDRHIWRILKEVDQTPPASRQTRIIW
;
A
#
# COMPACT_ATOMS: atom_id res chain seq x y z
N MET A 1 2.21 5.48 0.19
CA MET A 1 0.76 5.28 -0.07
C MET A 1 -0.04 5.87 1.09
N LEU A 2 -1.33 6.20 0.91
CA LEU A 2 -2.16 6.76 2.00
C LEU A 2 -2.17 5.92 3.29
N ILE A 3 -2.19 4.59 3.12
CA ILE A 3 -2.18 3.61 4.21
C ILE A 3 -0.90 3.72 5.06
N ASP A 4 0.25 4.04 4.45
CA ASP A 4 1.54 4.13 5.17
C ASP A 4 1.56 5.30 6.16
N HIS A 5 0.79 6.35 5.88
CA HIS A 5 0.74 7.57 6.71
C HIS A 5 -0.45 7.62 7.65
N TYR A 6 -1.61 7.07 7.24
CA TYR A 6 -2.88 7.21 7.96
C TYR A 6 -3.58 5.87 8.24
N GLY A 7 -2.90 4.74 8.05
CA GLY A 7 -3.47 3.42 8.31
C GLY A 7 -3.91 3.27 9.78
N GLY A 8 -5.20 2.98 9.99
CA GLY A 8 -5.79 2.85 11.33
C GLY A 8 -6.27 4.17 11.92
N THR A 9 -6.21 5.27 11.17
CA THR A 9 -6.67 6.59 11.61
C THR A 9 -7.74 7.15 10.69
N THR A 10 -8.24 8.33 11.03
CA THR A 10 -9.12 9.11 10.16
C THR A 10 -8.29 10.15 9.41
N PHE A 11 -8.65 10.38 8.14
CA PHE A 11 -8.07 11.44 7.32
C PHE A 11 -9.17 12.45 6.96
N PRO A 12 -8.97 13.75 7.18
CA PRO A 12 -9.95 14.76 6.76
C PRO A 12 -10.01 14.82 5.23
N VAL A 13 -11.20 14.75 4.64
CA VAL A 13 -11.38 14.86 3.18
C VAL A 13 -12.34 16.01 2.89
N ALA A 14 -11.96 16.89 1.97
CA ALA A 14 -12.73 18.08 1.65
C ALA A 14 -12.89 18.26 0.15
N LEU A 15 -14.02 18.85 -0.27
CA LEU A 15 -14.31 19.21 -1.67
C LEU A 15 -13.45 20.36 -2.21
N GLY A 16 -12.51 20.91 -1.44
CA GLY A 16 -11.65 22.02 -1.89
C GLY A 16 -12.36 23.38 -2.07
N LYS A 17 -13.57 23.56 -1.54
CA LYS A 17 -14.35 24.80 -1.70
C LYS A 17 -13.87 25.94 -0.77
N THR A 18 -13.39 25.61 0.42
CA THR A 18 -12.85 26.58 1.40
C THR A 18 -11.33 26.62 1.35
N VAL A 19 -10.71 27.68 1.89
CA VAL A 19 -9.23 27.79 1.98
C VAL A 19 -8.63 26.57 2.68
N THR A 20 -9.20 26.19 3.83
CA THR A 20 -8.79 24.99 4.57
C THR A 20 -9.01 23.71 3.76
N GLY A 21 -10.14 23.60 3.05
CA GLY A 21 -10.43 22.44 2.21
C GLY A 21 -9.46 22.29 1.03
N LYS A 22 -8.97 23.40 0.46
CA LYS A 22 -7.93 23.38 -0.58
C LYS A 22 -6.61 22.87 -0.02
N ALA A 23 -6.22 23.31 1.18
CA ALA A 23 -5.02 22.81 1.86
C ALA A 23 -5.12 21.30 2.17
N THR A 24 -6.26 20.84 2.67
CA THR A 24 -6.50 19.41 2.92
C THR A 24 -6.41 18.57 1.64
N ARG A 25 -6.99 19.05 0.53
CA ARG A 25 -6.86 18.41 -0.78
C ARG A 25 -5.40 18.36 -1.23
N ALA A 26 -4.65 19.46 -1.08
CA ALA A 26 -3.24 19.51 -1.46
C ALA A 26 -2.40 18.46 -0.72
N ILE A 27 -2.58 18.33 0.60
CA ILE A 27 -1.91 17.28 1.40
C ILE A 27 -2.27 15.89 0.89
N LEU A 28 -3.55 15.66 0.54
CA LEU A 28 -3.96 14.38 -0.02
C LEU A 28 -3.27 14.12 -1.37
N ALA A 29 -3.21 15.12 -2.25
CA ALA A 29 -2.56 15.03 -3.56
C ALA A 29 -1.05 14.76 -3.45
N GLU A 30 -0.36 15.28 -2.44
CA GLU A 30 1.06 14.97 -2.20
C GLU A 30 1.28 13.47 -1.90
N ILE A 31 0.30 12.80 -1.30
CA ILE A 31 0.45 11.40 -0.84
C ILE A 31 0.04 10.39 -1.90
N ILE A 32 -1.02 10.68 -2.67
CA ILE A 32 -1.61 9.73 -3.63
C ILE A 32 -1.66 10.24 -5.08
N GLY A 33 -1.22 11.48 -5.32
CA GLY A 33 -1.31 12.15 -6.61
C GLY A 33 -2.63 12.91 -6.81
N GLU A 34 -2.61 13.90 -7.70
CA GLU A 34 -3.75 14.79 -8.00
C GLU A 34 -5.00 14.00 -8.44
N ASP A 35 -4.88 13.12 -9.43
CA ASP A 35 -6.03 12.36 -9.97
C ASP A 35 -6.73 11.50 -8.92
N ALA A 36 -5.95 10.85 -8.05
CA ALA A 36 -6.49 9.99 -7.00
C ALA A 36 -7.11 10.83 -5.88
N ALA A 37 -6.50 11.95 -5.54
CA ALA A 37 -7.04 12.91 -4.59
C ALA A 37 -8.36 13.50 -5.07
N ASP A 38 -8.48 13.87 -6.34
CA ASP A 38 -9.72 14.38 -6.92
C ASP A 38 -10.85 13.35 -6.89
N ARG A 39 -10.56 12.09 -7.22
CA ARG A 39 -11.54 11.00 -7.13
C ARG A 39 -12.02 10.78 -5.68
N LEU A 40 -11.10 10.80 -4.71
CA LEU A 40 -11.46 10.64 -3.30
C LEU A 40 -12.23 11.84 -2.75
N CYS A 41 -11.80 13.06 -3.06
CA CYS A 41 -12.49 14.28 -2.68
C CYS A 41 -13.90 14.34 -3.29
N HIS A 42 -14.07 13.93 -4.54
CA HIS A 42 -15.38 13.85 -5.18
C HIS A 42 -16.28 12.81 -4.50
N ALA A 43 -15.76 11.62 -4.21
CA ALA A 43 -16.56 10.53 -3.64
C ALA A 43 -16.91 10.73 -2.15
N TYR A 44 -15.98 11.26 -1.36
CA TYR A 44 -16.08 11.29 0.11
C TYR A 44 -15.99 12.70 0.72
N GLY A 45 -15.71 13.74 -0.06
CA GLY A 45 -15.50 15.10 0.45
C GLY A 45 -16.74 15.72 1.12
N ALA A 46 -17.94 15.21 0.84
CA ALA A 46 -19.16 15.62 1.55
C ALA A 46 -19.24 15.05 2.98
N GLN A 47 -18.55 13.93 3.26
CA GLN A 47 -18.53 13.29 4.58
C GLN A 47 -17.55 13.96 5.55
N GLY A 48 -16.64 14.80 5.04
CA GLY A 48 -15.65 15.56 5.81
C GLY A 48 -14.49 14.74 6.38
N LYS A 49 -14.65 13.42 6.52
CA LYS A 49 -13.63 12.50 7.03
C LYS A 49 -13.72 11.12 6.38
N LEU A 50 -12.57 10.51 6.13
CA LEU A 50 -12.42 9.14 5.63
C LEU A 50 -11.74 8.29 6.70
N TRP A 51 -12.32 7.14 7.02
CA TRP A 51 -11.65 6.15 7.86
C TRP A 51 -10.70 5.32 6.99
N VAL A 52 -9.41 5.36 7.32
CA VAL A 52 -8.38 4.64 6.58
C VAL A 52 -8.05 3.37 7.36
N PRO A 53 -8.40 2.17 6.84
CA PRO A 53 -8.05 0.93 7.51
C PRO A 53 -6.53 0.72 7.54
N LYS A 54 -6.04 0.01 8.56
CA LYS A 54 -4.60 -0.24 8.77
C LYS A 54 -3.97 -1.13 7.68
N CYS A 55 -4.78 -1.99 7.05
CA CYS A 55 -4.38 -2.83 5.92
C CYS A 55 -3.07 -3.62 6.10
N GLU A 56 -2.66 -3.95 7.34
CA GLU A 56 -1.35 -4.57 7.62
C GLU A 56 -1.12 -5.86 6.83
N GLY A 57 -2.14 -6.72 6.75
CA GLY A 57 -2.07 -7.96 5.98
C GLY A 57 -1.89 -7.72 4.48
N LEU A 58 -2.55 -6.69 3.93
CA LEU A 58 -2.41 -6.31 2.53
C LEU A 58 -1.03 -5.73 2.25
N THR A 59 -0.54 -4.83 3.11
CA THR A 59 0.80 -4.24 2.97
C THR A 59 1.89 -5.30 3.06
N LEU A 60 1.74 -6.24 3.99
CA LEU A 60 2.63 -7.39 4.14
C LEU A 60 2.64 -8.26 2.87
N GLU A 61 1.46 -8.55 2.33
CA GLU A 61 1.33 -9.33 1.10
C GLU A 61 1.94 -8.61 -0.11
N LEU A 62 1.70 -7.30 -0.28
CA LEU A 62 2.32 -6.51 -1.34
C LEU A 62 3.86 -6.53 -1.27
N ARG A 63 4.42 -6.45 -0.05
CA ARG A 63 5.86 -6.62 0.16
C ARG A 63 6.33 -8.01 -0.27
N ASN A 64 5.61 -9.06 0.14
CA ASN A 64 5.96 -10.45 -0.16
C ASN A 64 5.91 -10.73 -1.68
N ARG A 65 4.90 -10.19 -2.39
CA ARG A 65 4.82 -10.24 -3.86
C ARG A 65 6.02 -9.58 -4.52
N ARG A 66 6.41 -8.41 -4.03
CA ARG A 66 7.59 -7.69 -4.55
C ARG A 66 8.88 -8.46 -4.32
N ILE A 67 9.01 -9.14 -3.18
CA ILE A 67 10.15 -10.03 -2.89
C ILE A 67 10.20 -11.17 -3.92
N ARG A 68 9.09 -11.88 -4.14
CA ARG A 68 8.99 -12.97 -5.14
C ARG A 68 9.37 -12.47 -6.55
N ALA A 69 8.75 -11.38 -7.00
CA ALA A 69 9.03 -10.81 -8.32
C ALA A 69 10.49 -10.31 -8.48
N THR A 70 11.11 -9.82 -7.40
CA THR A 70 12.53 -9.42 -7.42
C THR A 70 13.43 -10.64 -7.55
N PHE A 71 13.14 -11.70 -6.81
CA PHE A 71 13.88 -12.96 -6.88
C PHE A 71 13.82 -13.57 -8.29
N ASP A 72 12.65 -13.61 -8.91
CA ASP A 72 12.46 -14.09 -10.28
C ASP A 72 13.30 -13.27 -11.27
N ARG A 73 13.30 -11.94 -11.12
CA ARG A 73 14.11 -11.06 -11.95
C ARG A 73 15.60 -11.34 -11.80
N HIS A 74 16.09 -11.55 -10.59
CA HIS A 74 17.51 -11.81 -10.32
C HIS A 74 17.96 -13.16 -10.89
N THR A 75 17.13 -14.19 -10.74
CA THR A 75 17.51 -15.58 -11.07
C THR A 75 17.21 -15.95 -12.52
N ILE A 76 16.00 -15.67 -13.00
CA ILE A 76 15.56 -16.00 -14.37
C ILE A 76 16.10 -14.96 -15.36
N GLY A 77 16.04 -13.68 -15.00
CA GLY A 77 16.41 -12.57 -15.89
C GLY A 77 17.84 -12.05 -15.74
N GLY A 78 18.48 -12.28 -14.59
CA GLY A 78 19.73 -11.61 -14.20
C GLY A 78 20.95 -12.51 -14.03
N GLY A 79 20.79 -13.83 -14.13
CA GLY A 79 21.90 -14.79 -13.99
C GLY A 79 22.50 -14.88 -12.58
N MET A 80 21.86 -14.28 -11.57
CA MET A 80 22.31 -14.33 -10.19
C MET A 80 21.97 -15.69 -9.57
N THR A 81 22.85 -16.21 -8.71
CA THR A 81 22.52 -17.43 -7.96
C THR A 81 21.37 -17.16 -6.99
N ALA A 82 20.58 -18.19 -6.70
CA ALA A 82 19.47 -18.08 -5.76
C ALA A 82 19.94 -17.63 -4.36
N ALA A 83 21.11 -18.10 -3.92
CA ALA A 83 21.68 -17.72 -2.62
C ALA A 83 22.08 -16.24 -2.56
N ASP A 84 22.71 -15.71 -3.62
CA ASP A 84 23.13 -14.30 -3.65
C ASP A 84 21.92 -13.37 -3.74
N SER A 85 20.91 -13.75 -4.54
CA SER A 85 19.65 -13.03 -4.62
C SER A 85 18.96 -12.94 -3.26
N VAL A 86 18.89 -14.06 -2.53
CA VAL A 86 18.29 -14.08 -1.19
C VAL A 86 19.04 -13.18 -0.22
N ARG A 87 20.38 -13.20 -0.19
CA ARG A 87 21.18 -12.32 0.68
C ARG A 87 20.99 -10.85 0.38
N GLU A 88 20.89 -10.49 -0.90
CA GLU A 88 20.62 -9.10 -1.30
C GLU A 88 19.22 -8.64 -0.86
N ILE A 89 18.20 -9.44 -1.14
CA ILE A 89 16.81 -9.15 -0.77
C ILE A 89 16.66 -9.08 0.76
N ALA A 90 17.29 -10.00 1.50
CA ALA A 90 17.30 -10.03 2.95
C ALA A 90 17.83 -8.71 3.54
N ARG A 91 18.97 -8.21 3.04
CA ARG A 91 19.54 -6.91 3.44
C ARG A 91 18.61 -5.75 3.09
N ARG A 92 18.03 -5.74 1.89
CA ARG A 92 17.15 -4.67 1.41
C ARG A 92 15.88 -4.52 2.24
N TYR A 93 15.30 -5.63 2.70
CA TYR A 93 14.05 -5.63 3.45
C TYR A 93 14.25 -5.80 4.96
N HIS A 94 15.49 -5.84 5.44
CA HIS A 94 15.84 -6.11 6.84
C HIS A 94 15.20 -7.40 7.39
N LEU A 95 15.24 -8.47 6.59
CA LEU A 95 14.72 -9.79 6.93
C LEU A 95 15.85 -10.82 6.97
N THR A 96 15.62 -11.93 7.65
CA THR A 96 16.57 -13.06 7.61
C THR A 96 16.39 -13.87 6.33
N ASP A 97 17.47 -14.49 5.85
CA ASP A 97 17.46 -15.38 4.68
C ASP A 97 16.38 -16.46 4.82
N ARG A 98 16.25 -17.06 6.01
CA ARG A 98 15.21 -18.06 6.31
C ARG A 98 13.81 -17.52 6.10
N HIS A 99 13.57 -16.25 6.46
CA HIS A 99 12.28 -15.61 6.25
C HIS A 99 12.01 -15.36 4.76
N ILE A 100 13.02 -14.94 4.00
CA ILE A 100 12.90 -14.78 2.54
C ILE A 100 12.54 -16.13 1.90
N TRP A 101 13.25 -17.21 2.23
CA TRP A 101 12.92 -18.54 1.72
C TRP A 101 11.49 -18.98 2.04
N ARG A 102 10.96 -18.58 3.20
CA ARG A 102 9.56 -18.84 3.58
C ARG A 102 8.61 -18.07 2.65
N ILE A 103 8.86 -16.78 2.42
CA ILE A 103 8.07 -15.93 1.50
C ILE A 103 8.08 -16.49 0.06
N LEU A 104 9.23 -16.99 -0.40
CA LEU A 104 9.37 -17.55 -1.75
C LEU A 104 8.56 -18.85 -1.94
N LYS A 105 8.21 -19.54 -0.86
CA LYS A 105 7.35 -20.74 -0.88
C LYS A 105 5.87 -20.41 -0.77
N GLU A 106 5.52 -19.18 -0.44
CA GLU A 106 4.14 -18.72 -0.38
C GLU A 106 3.63 -18.37 -1.79
N VAL A 107 2.32 -18.51 -1.99
CA VAL A 107 1.62 -18.02 -3.17
C VAL A 107 0.94 -16.68 -2.88
N ASP A 108 0.66 -15.93 -3.94
CA ASP A 108 -0.05 -14.67 -3.86
C ASP A 108 -1.42 -14.85 -3.19
N GLN A 109 -1.60 -14.17 -2.07
CA GLN A 109 -2.86 -14.19 -1.33
C GLN A 109 -3.85 -13.27 -2.02
N THR A 110 -4.93 -13.83 -2.56
CA THR A 110 -6.04 -13.02 -3.08
C THR A 110 -6.94 -12.66 -1.91
N PRO A 111 -7.16 -11.37 -1.61
CA PRO A 111 -8.07 -11.00 -0.55
C PRO A 111 -9.47 -11.52 -0.86
N PRO A 112 -10.23 -12.03 0.14
CA PRO A 112 -11.62 -12.38 -0.06
C PRO A 112 -12.38 -11.15 -0.54
N ALA A 113 -13.36 -11.33 -1.42
CA ALA A 113 -14.13 -10.23 -2.00
C ALA A 113 -14.80 -9.40 -0.88
N SER A 114 -14.22 -8.25 -0.57
CA SER A 114 -14.75 -7.36 0.46
C SER A 114 -15.78 -6.42 -0.16
N ARG A 115 -17.05 -6.55 0.23
CA ARG A 115 -18.06 -5.50 0.02
C ARG A 115 -17.73 -4.35 0.97
N GLN A 116 -17.35 -3.21 0.42
CA GLN A 116 -17.25 -1.98 1.20
C GLN A 116 -18.69 -1.48 1.47
N THR A 117 -19.28 -1.95 2.56
CA THR A 117 -20.63 -1.53 2.97
C THR A 117 -20.56 -0.04 3.34
N ARG A 118 -21.38 0.78 2.67
CA ARG A 118 -21.62 2.17 3.07
C ARG A 118 -22.21 2.16 4.48
N ILE A 119 -21.40 2.43 5.50
CA ILE A 119 -21.90 2.63 6.85
C ILE A 119 -22.46 4.06 6.91
N ILE A 120 -23.78 4.16 6.80
CA ILE A 120 -24.55 5.37 7.06
C ILE A 120 -24.79 5.41 8.58
N TRP A 121 -24.20 6.39 9.26
CA TRP A 121 -24.57 6.79 10.61
C TRP A 121 -25.46 8.02 10.52
#